data_AF-A0A0I9SP47-F1
#
_entry.id   AF-A0A0I9SP47-F1
#
_cell.length_a   1.000
_cell.length_b   1.000
_cell.length_c   1.000
_cell.angle_alpha   90.00
_cell.angle_beta   90.00
_cell.angle_gamma   90.00
#
_symmetry.space_group_name_H-M   'P 1'
#
loop_
_entity.id
_entity.type
_entity.pdbx_description
1 polymer ?
#
loop_
_entity_poly.entity_id
_entity_poly.type
_entity_poly.pdbx_seq_one_letter_code
_entity_poly.pdbx_strand_id
1 'polypeptide(L)'
;MIWHWSRVVTTEVDEAELSREIDIHNESQARTVERVHDLVKAFLVLSGGALAVCASFFSTGINFYQLHRIITPIQVAWVSLTLSIVAFAACTLLLIGRDYRFGEIRAEYLQTGRDNGEVSEWWDKVIWGTGLFAFACFCIGMAAFCWAAWLYLQAQR
;
A
#
# COMPACT_ATOMS: atom_id res chain seq x y z
N MET A 1 1.47 -34.18 56.66
CA MET A 1 2.54 -33.18 56.45
C MET A 1 2.65 -32.96 54.95
N ILE A 2 1.81 -32.06 54.43
CA ILE A 2 1.49 -31.90 53.00
C ILE A 2 2.09 -30.56 52.58
N TRP A 3 3.33 -30.53 52.08
CA TRP A 3 3.92 -29.34 51.46
C TRP A 3 5.12 -29.74 50.60
N HIS A 4 4.89 -30.11 49.32
CA HIS A 4 6.00 -30.04 48.34
C HIS A 4 5.62 -29.97 46.85
N TRP A 5 4.39 -29.57 46.50
CA TRP A 5 3.96 -29.48 45.09
C TRP A 5 3.55 -28.09 44.59
N SER A 6 3.79 -27.02 45.36
CA SER A 6 3.34 -25.67 45.01
C SER A 6 4.46 -24.74 44.50
N ARG A 7 5.47 -25.25 43.79
CA ARG A 7 6.56 -24.40 43.27
C ARG A 7 7.02 -24.71 41.84
N VAL A 8 6.14 -25.26 41.01
CA VAL A 8 6.37 -25.44 39.56
C VAL A 8 5.08 -25.05 38.81
N VAL A 9 4.64 -23.80 38.94
CA VAL A 9 3.48 -23.27 38.19
C VAL A 9 3.87 -21.95 37.49
N THR A 10 5.15 -21.67 37.36
CA THR A 10 5.63 -20.46 36.70
C THR A 10 6.75 -20.85 35.74
N THR A 11 6.52 -20.55 34.46
CA THR A 11 7.41 -20.69 33.29
C THR A 11 7.42 -22.02 32.53
N GLU A 12 6.25 -22.53 32.16
CA GLU A 12 6.12 -23.34 30.94
C GLU A 12 5.03 -22.68 30.09
N VAL A 13 5.41 -21.71 29.27
CA VAL A 13 4.67 -21.52 28.03
C VAL A 13 4.91 -22.82 27.26
N ASP A 14 3.86 -23.59 27.01
CA ASP A 14 3.96 -24.88 26.34
C ASP A 14 4.76 -24.69 25.04
N GLU A 15 5.80 -25.49 24.83
CA GLU A 15 6.73 -25.33 23.70
C GLU A 15 5.97 -25.39 22.36
N ALA A 16 4.83 -26.09 22.35
CA ALA A 16 3.87 -26.13 21.26
C ALA A 16 3.10 -24.81 21.06
N GLU A 17 2.74 -24.11 22.14
CA GLU A 17 2.07 -22.81 22.09
C GLU A 17 3.04 -21.72 21.61
N LEU A 18 4.27 -21.73 22.10
CA LEU A 18 5.33 -20.82 21.64
C LEU A 18 5.67 -21.03 20.15
N SER A 19 5.78 -22.29 19.73
CA SER A 19 6.03 -22.63 18.32
C SER A 19 4.88 -22.13 17.43
N ARG A 20 3.62 -22.30 17.88
CA ARG A 20 2.43 -21.83 17.16
C ARG A 20 2.37 -20.31 17.04
N GLU A 21 2.73 -19.60 18.11
CA GLU A 21 2.81 -18.13 18.13
C GLU A 21 3.82 -17.60 17.10
N ILE A 22 5.00 -18.20 17.08
CA ILE A 22 6.08 -17.84 16.14
C ILE A 22 5.64 -18.11 14.70
N ASP A 23 5.00 -19.25 14.44
CA ASP A 23 4.49 -19.59 13.11
C ASP A 23 3.44 -18.59 12.62
N ILE A 24 2.49 -18.20 13.48
CA ILE A 24 1.47 -17.18 13.15
C ILE A 24 2.12 -15.83 12.82
N HIS A 25 3.13 -15.42 13.58
CA HIS A 25 3.84 -14.16 13.34
C HIS A 25 4.66 -14.19 12.05
N ASN A 26 5.37 -15.29 11.78
CA ASN A 26 6.11 -15.48 10.53
C ASN A 26 5.17 -15.46 9.33
N GLU A 27 4.01 -16.11 9.44
CA GLU A 27 3.02 -16.14 8.37
C GLU A 27 2.41 -14.75 8.11
N SER A 28 2.13 -13.97 9.17
CA SER A 28 1.64 -12.60 9.00
C SER A 28 2.67 -11.70 8.33
N GLN A 29 3.94 -11.77 8.74
CA GLN A 29 5.04 -11.01 8.13
C GLN A 29 5.25 -11.39 6.66
N ALA A 30 5.24 -12.69 6.34
CA ALA A 30 5.39 -13.15 4.96
C ALA A 30 4.30 -12.59 4.04
N ARG A 31 3.03 -12.61 4.48
CA ARG A 31 1.91 -12.03 3.73
C ARG A 31 2.03 -10.51 3.58
N THR A 32 2.50 -9.80 4.60
CA THR A 32 2.71 -8.35 4.53
C THR A 32 3.82 -8.01 3.54
N VAL A 33 4.95 -8.72 3.59
CA VAL A 33 6.06 -8.54 2.64
C VAL A 33 5.60 -8.77 1.20
N GLU A 34 4.84 -9.83 0.95
CA GLU A 34 4.29 -10.13 -0.37
C GLU A 34 3.40 -8.97 -0.88
N ARG A 35 2.46 -8.50 -0.06
CA ARG A 35 1.56 -7.38 -0.40
C ARG A 35 2.31 -6.08 -0.66
N VAL A 36 3.30 -5.75 0.17
CA VAL A 36 4.12 -4.55 0.02
C VAL A 36 4.95 -4.65 -1.26
N HIS A 37 5.53 -5.81 -1.55
CA HIS A 37 6.31 -6.03 -2.76
C HIS A 37 5.47 -5.88 -4.03
N ASP A 38 4.24 -6.39 -4.05
CA ASP A 38 3.33 -6.21 -5.17
C ASP A 38 2.87 -4.76 -5.33
N LEU A 39 2.61 -4.05 -4.22
CA LEU A 39 2.33 -2.61 -4.23
C LEU A 39 3.51 -1.79 -4.77
N VAL A 40 4.75 -2.13 -4.39
CA VAL A 40 5.96 -1.46 -4.89
C VAL A 40 6.15 -1.72 -6.38
N LYS A 41 5.95 -2.95 -6.86
CA LYS A 41 5.96 -3.25 -8.30
C LYS A 41 4.90 -2.45 -9.05
N ALA A 42 3.66 -2.44 -8.54
CA ALA A 42 2.59 -1.64 -9.11
C ALA A 42 3.00 -0.17 -9.16
N PHE A 43 3.50 0.38 -8.06
CA PHE A 43 3.98 1.75 -7.97
C PHE A 43 5.08 2.07 -9.01
N LEU A 44 6.08 1.21 -9.16
CA LEU A 44 7.18 1.39 -10.13
C LEU A 44 6.69 1.31 -11.58
N VAL A 45 5.79 0.38 -11.89
CA VAL A 45 5.20 0.25 -13.23
C VAL A 45 4.33 1.46 -13.55
N LEU A 46 3.51 1.91 -12.59
CA LEU A 46 2.62 3.06 -12.73
C LEU A 46 3.39 4.37 -12.89
N SER A 47 4.37 4.61 -12.02
CA SER A 47 5.22 5.82 -12.06
C SER A 47 6.13 5.83 -13.28
N GLY A 48 6.77 4.71 -13.62
CA GLY A 48 7.61 4.56 -14.80
C GLY A 48 6.83 4.73 -16.10
N GLY A 49 5.63 4.12 -16.18
CA GLY A 49 4.71 4.29 -17.30
C GLY A 49 4.27 5.74 -17.46
N ALA A 50 3.78 6.38 -16.39
CA ALA A 50 3.38 7.78 -16.43
C ALA A 50 4.55 8.71 -16.86
N LEU A 51 5.74 8.50 -16.30
CA LEU A 51 6.90 9.33 -16.55
C LEU A 51 7.45 9.16 -17.98
N ALA A 52 7.51 7.94 -18.50
CA ALA A 52 7.91 7.67 -19.87
C ALA A 52 7.01 8.40 -20.87
N VAL A 53 5.70 8.37 -20.65
CA VAL A 53 4.77 8.99 -21.59
C VAL A 53 4.74 10.51 -21.44
N CYS A 54 4.90 11.05 -20.22
CA CYS A 54 5.15 12.49 -20.03
C CYS A 54 6.43 12.96 -20.74
N ALA A 55 7.52 12.20 -20.63
CA ALA A 55 8.79 12.54 -21.28
C ALA A 55 8.66 12.57 -22.82
N SER A 56 8.02 11.57 -23.42
CA SER A 56 7.73 11.56 -24.86
C SER A 56 6.83 12.72 -25.28
N PHE A 57 5.82 13.06 -24.47
CA PHE A 57 4.90 14.14 -24.79
C PHE A 57 5.60 15.51 -24.80
N PHE A 58 6.45 15.79 -23.80
CA PHE A 58 7.18 17.06 -23.72
C PHE A 58 8.32 17.18 -24.73
N SER A 59 8.93 16.07 -25.18
CA SER A 59 10.03 16.14 -26.14
C SER A 59 9.57 16.49 -27.57
N THR A 60 8.28 16.38 -27.88
CA THR A 60 7.79 16.38 -29.27
C THR A 60 7.31 17.76 -29.76
N GLY A 61 7.71 18.86 -29.11
CA GLY A 61 7.61 20.24 -29.63
C GLY A 61 6.24 20.62 -30.23
N ILE A 62 5.25 20.91 -29.38
CA ILE A 62 3.86 21.16 -29.83
C ILE A 62 3.64 22.63 -30.20
N ASN A 63 2.91 22.87 -31.29
CA ASN A 63 2.50 24.19 -31.74
C ASN A 63 1.52 24.86 -30.73
N PHE A 64 1.82 26.09 -30.31
CA PHE A 64 1.14 26.81 -29.20
C PHE A 64 -0.39 26.92 -29.36
N TYR A 65 -0.90 26.94 -30.60
CA TYR A 65 -2.32 27.12 -30.89
C TYR A 65 -3.17 25.87 -30.56
N GLN A 66 -2.60 24.67 -30.71
CA GLN A 66 -3.29 23.42 -30.36
C GLN A 66 -3.08 23.01 -28.89
N LEU A 67 -2.12 23.64 -28.22
CA LEU A 67 -1.78 23.39 -26.82
C LEU A 67 -2.98 23.63 -25.89
N HIS A 68 -3.82 24.63 -26.17
CA HIS A 68 -4.94 25.00 -25.27
C HIS A 68 -5.99 23.88 -25.13
N ARG A 69 -6.22 23.05 -26.15
CA ARG A 69 -7.15 21.91 -26.08
C ARG A 69 -6.55 20.68 -25.42
N ILE A 70 -5.22 20.54 -25.51
CA ILE A 70 -4.50 19.36 -25.03
C ILE A 70 -4.00 19.56 -23.59
N ILE A 71 -3.82 20.80 -23.14
CA ILE A 71 -3.25 21.09 -21.82
C ILE A 71 -4.17 20.72 -20.66
N THR A 72 -5.48 20.92 -20.79
CA THR A 72 -6.45 20.58 -19.74
C THR A 72 -6.44 19.09 -19.40
N PRO A 73 -6.58 18.15 -20.37
CA PRO A 73 -6.51 16.72 -20.04
C PRO A 73 -5.13 16.30 -19.51
N ILE A 74 -4.04 16.96 -19.93
CA ILE A 74 -2.71 16.71 -19.35
C ILE A 74 -2.63 17.14 -17.90
N GLN A 75 -3.17 18.31 -17.55
CA GLN A 75 -3.20 18.77 -16.16
C GLN A 75 -4.00 17.83 -15.27
N VAL A 76 -5.17 17.37 -15.76
CA VAL A 76 -5.99 16.37 -15.04
C VAL A 76 -5.21 15.07 -14.88
N ALA A 77 -4.58 14.58 -15.95
CA ALA A 77 -3.76 13.37 -15.90
C ALA A 77 -2.61 13.51 -14.88
N TRP A 78 -1.88 14.62 -14.93
CA TRP A 78 -0.76 14.89 -14.04
C TRP A 78 -1.18 14.89 -12.57
N VAL A 79 -2.22 15.67 -12.23
CA VAL A 79 -2.69 15.80 -10.84
C VAL A 79 -3.22 14.46 -10.33
N SER A 80 -4.04 13.77 -11.11
CA SER A 80 -4.65 12.51 -10.67
C SER A 80 -3.65 11.35 -10.58
N LEU A 81 -2.69 11.25 -11.50
CA LEU A 81 -1.60 10.26 -11.42
C LEU A 81 -0.69 10.54 -10.23
N THR A 82 -0.34 11.81 -9.98
CA THR A 82 0.45 12.19 -8.80
C THR A 82 -0.29 11.85 -7.51
N LEU A 83 -1.60 12.13 -7.45
CA LEU A 83 -2.42 11.83 -6.28
C LEU A 83 -2.52 10.32 -6.04
N SER A 84 -2.63 9.53 -7.11
CA SER A 84 -2.62 8.06 -7.04
C SER A 84 -1.31 7.54 -6.47
N ILE A 85 -0.16 8.04 -6.95
CA ILE A 85 1.18 7.70 -6.44
C ILE A 85 1.28 7.99 -4.94
N VAL A 86 0.93 9.21 -4.51
CA VAL A 86 0.98 9.60 -3.10
C VAL A 86 0.05 8.74 -2.25
N ALA A 87 -1.18 8.47 -2.72
CA ALA A 87 -2.14 7.64 -2.01
C ALA A 87 -1.69 6.17 -1.91
N PHE A 88 -1.08 5.62 -2.97
CA PHE A 88 -0.49 4.28 -2.90
C PHE A 88 0.67 4.21 -1.91
N ALA A 89 1.55 5.22 -1.88
CA ALA A 89 2.63 5.28 -0.90
C ALA A 89 2.07 5.36 0.54
N ALA A 90 1.04 6.17 0.77
CA ALA A 90 0.35 6.25 2.07
C ALA A 90 -0.31 4.91 2.45
N CYS A 91 -0.96 4.23 1.50
CA CYS A 91 -1.54 2.90 1.70
C CYS A 91 -0.49 1.87 2.13
N THR A 92 0.68 1.87 1.48
CA THR A 92 1.81 1.00 1.86
C THR A 92 2.32 1.30 3.27
N LEU A 93 2.45 2.59 3.64
CA LEU A 93 2.85 2.97 5.00
C LEU A 93 1.82 2.51 6.04
N LEU A 94 0.52 2.60 5.73
CA LEU A 94 -0.54 2.12 6.62
C LEU A 94 -0.50 0.58 6.79
N LEU A 95 -0.20 -0.16 5.72
CA LEU A 95 -0.01 -1.62 5.80
C LEU A 95 1.16 -1.99 6.70
N ILE A 96 2.31 -1.33 6.53
CA ILE A 96 3.49 -1.56 7.38
C ILE A 96 3.20 -1.18 8.83
N GLY A 97 2.54 -0.04 9.06
CA GLY A 97 2.19 0.42 10.40
C GLY A 97 1.21 -0.52 11.12
N ARG A 98 0.22 -1.06 10.40
CA ARG A 98 -0.69 -2.07 10.93
C ARG A 98 0.05 -3.35 11.32
N ASP A 99 0.97 -3.81 10.47
CA ASP A 99 1.75 -5.04 10.72
C ASP A 99 2.69 -4.88 11.91
N TYR A 100 3.34 -3.71 12.04
CA TYR A 100 4.15 -3.37 13.21
C TYR A 100 3.32 -3.41 14.50
N ARG A 101 2.12 -2.82 14.49
CA ARG A 101 1.20 -2.84 15.64
C ARG A 101 0.77 -4.27 16.01
N PHE A 102 0.49 -5.11 15.01
CA PHE A 102 0.18 -6.52 15.24
C PHE A 102 1.35 -7.25 15.92
N GLY A 103 2.57 -7.01 15.45
CA GLY A 103 3.78 -7.55 16.06
C GLY A 103 3.99 -7.10 17.51
N GLU A 104 3.72 -5.82 17.82
CA GLU A 104 3.82 -5.28 19.18
C GLU A 104 2.81 -5.93 20.14
N ILE A 105 1.55 -6.05 19.73
CA ILE A 105 0.49 -6.73 20.50
C ILE A 105 0.89 -8.18 20.80
N ARG A 106 1.44 -8.88 19.80
CA ARG A 106 1.84 -10.28 19.96
C ARG A 106 3.08 -10.44 20.84
N ALA A 107 4.06 -9.54 20.71
CA ALA A 107 5.24 -9.51 21.57
C ALA A 107 4.84 -9.25 23.04
N GLU A 108 3.85 -8.42 23.28
CA GLU A 108 3.33 -8.13 24.62
C GLU A 108 2.57 -9.34 25.22
N TYR A 109 1.80 -10.08 24.39
CA TYR A 109 1.21 -11.36 24.79
C TYR A 109 2.27 -12.37 25.24
N LEU A 110 3.33 -12.54 24.46
CA LEU A 110 4.43 -13.47 24.79
C LEU A 110 5.16 -13.10 26.09
N GLN A 111 5.23 -11.81 26.42
CA GLN A 111 5.87 -11.34 27.66
C GLN A 111 4.98 -11.44 28.89
N THR A 112 3.67 -11.25 28.74
CA THR A 112 2.74 -11.08 29.87
C THR A 112 1.73 -12.21 30.03
N GLY A 113 1.57 -13.06 29.02
CA GLY A 113 0.54 -14.11 28.94
C GLY A 113 -0.89 -13.57 28.90
N ARG A 114 -1.08 -12.26 28.69
CA ARG A 114 -2.39 -11.62 28.61
C ARG A 114 -2.74 -11.34 27.16
N ASP A 115 -3.94 -11.75 26.78
CA ASP A 115 -4.53 -11.37 25.50
C ASP A 115 -4.87 -9.87 25.53
N ASN A 116 -4.00 -9.08 24.89
CA ASN A 116 -4.12 -7.62 24.83
C ASN A 116 -5.04 -7.15 23.69
N GLY A 117 -5.76 -8.08 23.04
CA GLY A 117 -6.79 -7.82 22.05
C GLY A 117 -6.26 -7.76 20.60
N GLU A 118 -7.19 -7.71 19.65
CA GLU A 118 -6.88 -7.74 18.22
C GLU A 118 -6.70 -6.35 17.62
N VAL A 119 -6.01 -6.28 16.48
CA VAL A 119 -5.89 -5.04 15.70
C VAL A 119 -7.27 -4.58 15.23
N SER A 120 -7.63 -3.33 15.51
CA SER A 120 -8.94 -2.77 15.16
C SER A 120 -9.24 -2.87 13.65
N GLU A 121 -10.45 -3.34 13.33
CA GLU A 121 -11.00 -3.39 11.95
C GLU A 121 -11.01 -2.02 11.24
N TRP A 122 -10.92 -0.91 11.99
CA TRP A 122 -10.86 0.42 11.41
C TRP A 122 -9.65 0.60 10.49
N TRP A 123 -8.50 -0.01 10.85
CA TRP A 123 -7.30 0.01 10.01
C TRP A 123 -7.56 -0.60 8.64
N ASP A 124 -8.26 -1.74 8.59
CA ASP A 124 -8.62 -2.40 7.34
C ASP A 124 -9.48 -1.52 6.45
N LYS A 125 -10.48 -0.84 7.03
CA LYS A 125 -11.36 0.08 6.28
C LYS A 125 -10.58 1.26 5.70
N VAL A 126 -9.64 1.83 6.46
CA VAL A 126 -8.82 2.95 6.01
C VAL A 126 -7.83 2.53 4.91
N ILE A 127 -7.19 1.37 5.06
CA ILE A 127 -6.27 0.82 4.04
C ILE A 127 -7.03 0.57 2.73
N TRP A 128 -8.19 -0.10 2.79
CA TRP A 128 -9.03 -0.34 1.62
C TRP A 128 -9.53 0.95 0.98
N GLY A 129 -10.00 1.90 1.79
CA GLY A 129 -10.46 3.19 1.29
C GLY A 129 -9.35 3.97 0.58
N THR A 130 -8.15 3.98 1.16
CA THR A 130 -6.97 4.65 0.58
C THR A 130 -6.53 3.96 -0.71
N GLY A 131 -6.50 2.62 -0.74
CA GLY A 131 -6.17 1.85 -1.94
C GLY A 131 -7.19 2.05 -3.07
N LEU A 132 -8.49 2.04 -2.77
CA LEU A 132 -9.55 2.27 -3.75
C LEU A 132 -9.50 3.70 -4.31
N PHE A 133 -9.24 4.68 -3.44
CA PHE A 133 -9.04 6.07 -3.85
C PHE A 133 -7.82 6.21 -4.78
N ALA A 134 -6.69 5.60 -4.42
CA ALA A 134 -5.48 5.60 -5.24
C ALA A 134 -5.73 4.98 -6.63
N PHE A 135 -6.50 3.88 -6.67
CA PHE A 135 -6.89 3.22 -7.91
C PHE A 135 -7.84 4.07 -8.76
N ALA A 136 -8.85 4.70 -8.17
CA ALA A 136 -9.76 5.58 -8.88
C ALA A 136 -9.02 6.78 -9.51
N CYS A 137 -8.11 7.41 -8.77
CA CYS A 137 -7.27 8.48 -9.28
C CYS A 137 -6.38 8.02 -10.43
N PHE A 138 -5.83 6.79 -10.35
CA PHE A 138 -5.06 6.21 -11.43
C PHE A 138 -5.89 6.06 -12.71
N CYS A 139 -7.09 5.47 -12.62
CA CYS A 139 -7.97 5.28 -13.78
C CYS A 139 -8.35 6.62 -14.44
N ILE A 140 -8.71 7.63 -13.63
CA ILE A 140 -9.01 8.98 -14.12
C ILE A 140 -7.78 9.55 -14.85
N GLY A 141 -6.60 9.40 -14.25
CA GLY A 141 -5.37 9.91 -14.82
C GLY A 141 -5.01 9.27 -16.15
N MET A 142 -5.12 7.95 -16.24
CA MET A 142 -4.89 7.22 -17.49
C MET A 142 -5.92 7.57 -18.57
N ALA A 143 -7.20 7.72 -18.22
CA ALA A 143 -8.23 8.09 -19.17
C ALA A 143 -8.00 9.51 -19.73
N ALA A 144 -7.70 10.47 -18.86
CA ALA A 144 -7.35 11.83 -19.27
C ALA A 144 -6.07 11.85 -20.13
N PHE A 145 -5.10 11.00 -19.79
CA PHE A 145 -3.87 10.86 -20.54
C PHE A 145 -4.11 10.28 -21.94
N CYS A 146 -4.87 9.19 -22.07
CA CYS A 146 -5.27 8.61 -23.36
C CYS A 146 -6.02 9.63 -24.22
N TRP A 147 -6.90 10.43 -23.60
CA TRP A 147 -7.61 11.50 -24.29
C TRP A 147 -6.66 12.58 -24.82
N ALA A 148 -5.68 13.01 -24.02
CA ALA A 148 -4.66 13.97 -24.45
C ALA A 148 -3.83 13.43 -25.62
N ALA A 149 -3.41 12.16 -25.56
CA ALA A 149 -2.66 11.50 -26.63
C ALA A 149 -3.49 11.39 -27.92
N TRP A 150 -4.78 11.08 -27.81
CA TRP A 150 -5.70 11.05 -28.95
C TRP A 150 -5.84 12.41 -29.61
N LEU A 151 -6.08 13.47 -28.83
CA LEU A 151 -6.14 14.84 -29.34
C LEU A 151 -4.83 15.25 -30.02
N TYR A 152 -3.70 14.84 -29.46
CA TYR A 152 -2.38 15.09 -30.02
C TYR A 152 -2.19 14.43 -31.40
N LEU A 153 -2.59 13.15 -31.54
CA LEU A 153 -2.53 12.44 -32.81
C LEU A 153 -3.43 13.05 -33.89
N GLN A 154 -4.61 13.54 -33.51
CA GLN A 154 -5.48 14.27 -34.43
C GLN A 154 -4.88 15.61 -34.86
N ALA A 155 -4.16 16.28 -33.96
CA ALA A 155 -3.52 17.56 -34.20
C ALA A 155 -2.34 17.48 -35.20
N GLN A 156 -1.70 16.31 -35.30
CA GLN A 156 -0.60 16.05 -36.25
C GLN A 156 -1.06 15.61 -37.65
N ARG A 157 -2.34 15.29 -37.84
CA ARG A 157 -2.92 15.00 -39.17
C ARG A 157 -3.36 16.29 -39.85
#